data_AF-A0A965KLG1-F1
#
_entry.id   AF-A0A965KLG1-F1
#
_cell.length_a   1.000
_cell.length_b   1.000
_cell.length_c   1.000
_cell.angle_alpha   90.00
_cell.angle_beta   90.00
_cell.angle_gamma   90.00
#
_symmetry.space_group_name_H-M   'P 1'
#
loop_
_entity.id
_entity.type
_entity.pdbx_description
1 polymer ?
#
loop_
_entity_poly.entity_id
_entity_poly.type
_entity_poly.pdbx_seq_one_letter_code
_entity_poly.pdbx_strand_id
1 'polypeptide(L)'
;AGLTALVFMTNLDFSFLKVAIVLGSFAAIAIVIVAAIVGFSLGAWFSIAMIVLMATVILYQTHEIKNTLETDQHVAAAFILFSSFVTLLWYVIRFFAGGRRD
;
A
#
# COMPACT_ATOMS: atom_id res chain seq x y z
N ALA A 1 -5.56 20.31 -14.45
CA ALA A 1 -6.94 20.74 -14.14
C ALA A 1 -7.83 19.58 -13.64
N GLY A 2 -7.75 18.36 -14.20
CA GLY A 2 -8.59 17.23 -13.76
C GLY A 2 -8.33 16.69 -12.34
N LEU A 3 -7.08 16.66 -11.88
CA LEU A 3 -6.73 16.15 -10.54
C LEU A 3 -7.15 17.11 -9.41
N THR A 4 -7.17 18.41 -9.68
CA THR A 4 -7.55 19.47 -8.72
C THR A 4 -9.08 19.51 -8.50
N ALA A 5 -9.89 19.21 -9.52
CA ALA A 5 -11.34 19.09 -9.38
C ALA A 5 -11.75 17.87 -8.52
N LEU A 6 -11.03 16.75 -8.66
CA LEU A 6 -11.22 15.56 -7.81
C LEU A 6 -10.83 15.82 -6.35
N VAL A 7 -9.81 16.63 -6.08
CA VAL A 7 -9.40 16.97 -4.71
C VAL A 7 -10.40 17.93 -4.03
N PHE A 8 -11.02 18.84 -4.77
CA PHE A 8 -11.97 19.81 -4.20
C PHE A 8 -13.41 19.29 -4.06
N MET A 9 -13.83 18.33 -4.88
CA MET A 9 -15.19 17.78 -4.79
C MET A 9 -15.34 16.74 -3.68
N THR A 10 -14.22 16.21 -3.19
CA THR A 10 -14.25 15.10 -2.26
C THR A 10 -13.84 15.55 -0.86
N ASN A 11 -14.86 15.98 -0.10
CA ASN A 11 -14.89 15.78 1.35
C ASN A 11 -14.82 14.25 1.63
N LEU A 12 -13.69 13.61 1.36
CA LEU A 12 -13.49 12.21 1.74
C LEU A 12 -13.21 12.20 3.22
N ASP A 13 -14.23 11.85 4.00
CA ASP A 13 -14.01 11.18 5.27
C ASP A 13 -12.90 10.15 5.06
N PHE A 14 -11.82 10.22 5.84
CA PHE A 14 -10.67 9.30 5.76
C PHE A 14 -11.07 7.81 5.85
N SER A 15 -12.33 7.53 6.22
CA SER A 15 -13.03 6.26 6.03
C SER A 15 -12.93 5.70 4.61
N PHE A 16 -13.06 6.51 3.55
CA PHE A 16 -12.94 5.99 2.17
C PHE A 16 -11.52 5.49 1.85
N LEU A 17 -10.50 6.22 2.30
CA LEU A 17 -9.10 5.81 2.10
C LEU A 17 -8.78 4.55 2.89
N LYS A 18 -9.27 4.48 4.14
CA LYS A 18 -9.18 3.28 4.98
C LYS A 18 -9.88 2.08 4.33
N VAL A 19 -11.09 2.26 3.80
CA VAL A 19 -11.85 1.22 3.09
C VAL A 19 -11.11 0.77 1.83
N ALA A 20 -10.56 1.69 1.04
CA ALA A 20 -9.79 1.37 -0.15
C ALA A 20 -8.51 0.57 0.19
N ILE A 21 -7.82 0.94 1.27
CA ILE A 21 -6.64 0.21 1.78
C ILE A 21 -7.02 -1.20 2.23
N VAL A 22 -8.08 -1.35 3.03
CA VAL A 22 -8.52 -2.65 3.54
C VAL A 22 -8.97 -3.56 2.40
N LEU A 23 -9.78 -3.05 1.47
CA LEU A 23 -10.27 -3.80 0.34
C LEU A 23 -9.13 -4.19 -0.62
N GLY A 24 -8.21 -3.25 -0.90
CA GLY A 24 -7.04 -3.51 -1.71
C GLY A 24 -6.12 -4.56 -1.08
N SER A 25 -5.89 -4.48 0.22
CA SER A 25 -5.02 -5.42 0.94
C SER A 25 -5.61 -6.83 0.96
N PHE A 26 -6.93 -6.94 1.14
CA PHE A 26 -7.63 -8.22 1.07
C PHE A 26 -7.58 -8.83 -0.34
N ALA A 27 -7.80 -8.01 -1.37
CA ALA A 27 -7.68 -8.43 -2.77
C ALA A 27 -6.25 -8.88 -3.10
N ALA A 28 -5.23 -8.17 -2.62
CA ALA A 28 -3.84 -8.53 -2.81
C ALA A 28 -3.51 -9.92 -2.23
N ILE A 29 -3.96 -10.19 -1.00
CA ILE A 29 -3.76 -11.50 -0.34
C ILE A 29 -4.46 -12.60 -1.14
N ALA A 30 -5.71 -12.39 -1.56
CA ALA A 30 -6.45 -13.37 -2.36
C ALA A 30 -5.72 -13.73 -3.66
N ILE A 31 -5.20 -12.72 -4.38
CA ILE A 31 -4.44 -12.93 -5.62
C ILE A 31 -3.14 -13.70 -5.35
N VAL A 32 -2.42 -13.37 -4.27
CA VAL A 32 -1.20 -14.09 -3.89
C VAL A 32 -1.47 -15.56 -3.58
N ILE A 33 -2.56 -15.86 -2.85
CA ILE A 33 -2.95 -17.24 -2.52
C ILE A 33 -3.31 -18.02 -3.79
N VAL A 34 -4.12 -17.44 -4.68
CA VAL A 34 -4.50 -18.09 -5.94
C VAL A 34 -3.27 -18.35 -6.80
N ALA A 35 -2.39 -17.37 -6.94
CA ALA A 35 -1.17 -17.51 -7.72
C ALA A 35 -0.21 -18.56 -7.12
N ALA A 36 -0.13 -18.68 -5.79
CA ALA A 36 0.66 -19.71 -5.13
C ALA A 36 0.14 -21.12 -5.39
N ILE A 37 -1.20 -21.31 -5.46
CA ILE A 37 -1.82 -22.61 -5.75
C ILE A 37 -1.67 -22.98 -7.23
N VAL A 38 -1.87 -22.02 -8.13
CA VAL A 38 -1.76 -22.21 -9.58
C VAL A 38 -0.30 -22.29 -10.06
N GLY A 39 0.65 -21.81 -9.25
CA GLY A 39 2.07 -21.71 -9.62
C GLY A 39 2.35 -20.63 -10.67
N PHE A 40 1.44 -19.65 -10.82
CA PHE A 40 1.59 -18.58 -11.80
C PHE A 40 2.53 -17.50 -11.27
N SER A 41 3.47 -17.04 -12.12
CA SER A 41 4.32 -15.91 -11.78
C SER A 41 3.48 -14.64 -11.72
N LEU A 42 3.33 -14.04 -10.52
CA LEU A 42 2.77 -12.70 -10.41
C LEU A 42 3.76 -11.74 -11.08
N GLY A 43 3.48 -11.41 -12.35
CA GLY A 43 4.34 -10.61 -13.21
C GLY A 43 4.51 -9.16 -12.73
N ALA A 44 5.24 -8.38 -13.52
CA ALA A 44 5.62 -7.01 -13.17
C ALA A 44 4.43 -6.08 -12.84
N TRP A 45 3.27 -6.29 -13.48
CA TRP A 45 2.06 -5.50 -13.25
C TRP A 45 1.51 -5.63 -11.82
N PHE A 46 1.63 -6.81 -11.19
CA PHE A 46 1.18 -7.01 -9.81
C PHE A 46 2.07 -6.24 -8.83
N SER A 47 3.39 -6.23 -9.08
CA SER A 47 4.33 -5.44 -8.29
C SER A 47 4.02 -3.95 -8.38
N ILE A 48 3.66 -3.42 -9.56
CA ILE A 48 3.23 -2.02 -9.71
C ILE A 48 1.99 -1.73 -8.87
N ALA A 49 0.96 -2.59 -8.95
CA ALA A 49 -0.26 -2.42 -8.16
C ALA A 49 0.04 -2.43 -6.65
N MET A 50 0.90 -3.33 -6.18
CA MET A 50 1.32 -3.41 -4.78
C MET A 50 2.12 -2.19 -4.33
N ILE A 51 2.97 -1.62 -5.17
CA ILE A 51 3.72 -0.39 -4.86
C ILE A 51 2.76 0.77 -4.62
N VAL A 52 1.76 0.95 -5.50
CA VAL A 52 0.75 2.01 -5.36
C VAL A 52 -0.06 1.82 -4.07
N LEU A 53 -0.46 0.58 -3.78
CA LEU A 53 -1.20 0.24 -2.57
C LEU A 53 -0.37 0.52 -1.31
N MET A 54 0.87 0.05 -1.25
CA MET A 54 1.76 0.29 -0.11
C MET A 54 2.10 1.77 0.07
N ALA A 55 2.27 2.53 -1.02
CA ALA A 55 2.45 3.98 -0.95
C ALA A 55 1.22 4.66 -0.32
N THR A 56 0.02 4.24 -0.72
CA THR A 56 -1.25 4.71 -0.14
C THR A 56 -1.36 4.37 1.34
N VAL A 57 -0.95 3.15 1.72
CA VAL A 57 -0.91 2.69 3.12
C VAL A 57 0.02 3.55 3.98
N ILE A 58 1.23 3.85 3.49
CA ILE A 58 2.20 4.68 4.22
C ILE A 58 1.67 6.11 4.41
N LEU A 59 1.03 6.69 3.38
CA LEU A 59 0.41 8.01 3.48
C LEU A 59 -0.71 8.04 4.53
N TYR A 60 -1.55 7.00 4.56
CA TYR A 60 -2.62 6.88 5.56
C TYR A 60 -2.05 6.68 6.98
N GLN A 61 -1.08 5.79 7.17
CA GLN A 61 -0.42 5.59 8.47
C GLN A 61 0.25 6.88 8.95
N THR A 62 0.90 7.64 8.06
CA THR A 62 1.52 8.92 8.41
C THR A 62 0.47 9.94 8.87
N HIS A 63 -0.68 10.00 8.19
CA HIS A 63 -1.78 10.87 8.59
C HIS A 63 -2.37 10.48 9.95
N GLU A 64 -2.59 9.18 10.18
CA GLU A 64 -3.12 8.65 11.44
C GLU A 64 -2.15 8.87 12.61
N ILE A 65 -0.85 8.61 12.41
CA ILE A 65 0.18 8.85 13.44
C ILE A 65 0.31 10.33 13.76
N LYS A 66 0.19 11.22 12.76
CA LYS A 66 0.23 12.67 12.96
C LYS A 66 -0.99 13.19 13.74
N ASN A 67 -2.17 12.60 13.52
CA ASN A 67 -3.42 13.04 14.13
C ASN A 67 -3.66 12.44 15.53
N THR A 68 -3.04 11.29 15.83
CA THR A 68 -3.21 10.54 17.08
C THR A 68 -1.93 10.57 17.94
N LEU A 69 -1.20 11.69 17.95
CA LEU A 69 -0.01 11.91 18.79
C LEU A 69 -0.41 11.98 20.29
N GLU A 70 -0.79 10.85 20.87
CA GLU A 70 -0.72 10.61 22.31
C GLU A 70 0.61 9.89 22.60
N THR A 71 1.38 10.49 23.50
CA THR A 71 2.82 10.34 23.79
C THR A 71 3.35 8.92 24.11
N ASP A 72 2.53 7.86 24.07
CA ASP A 72 2.87 6.56 24.66
C ASP A 72 3.26 5.45 23.64
N GLN A 73 2.98 5.62 22.35
CA GLN A 73 3.14 4.52 21.34
C GLN A 73 4.03 4.84 20.13
N HIS A 74 4.99 5.75 20.29
CA HIS A 74 5.92 6.12 19.21
C HIS A 74 6.71 4.93 18.64
N VAL A 75 7.09 3.97 19.48
CA VAL A 75 7.85 2.78 19.05
C VAL A 75 7.01 1.88 18.15
N ALA A 76 5.75 1.64 18.52
CA ALA A 76 4.84 0.82 17.72
C ALA A 76 4.51 1.49 16.38
N ALA A 77 4.23 2.80 16.39
CA ALA A 77 3.99 3.59 15.19
C ALA A 77 5.17 3.54 14.20
N ALA A 78 6.40 3.69 14.70
CA ALA A 78 7.60 3.61 13.88
C ALA A 78 7.82 2.20 13.28
N PHE A 79 7.51 1.14 14.05
CA PHE A 79 7.62 -0.24 13.57
C PHE A 79 6.62 -0.54 12.43
N ILE A 80 5.39 -0.05 12.54
CA ILE A 80 4.34 -0.23 11.52
C ILE A 80 4.73 0.50 10.21
N LEU A 81 5.20 1.75 10.31
CA LEU A 81 5.72 2.50 9.17
C LEU A 81 6.92 1.80 8.51
N PHE A 82 7.85 1.30 9.33
CA PHE A 82 9.02 0.57 8.86
C PHE A 82 8.64 -0.71 8.09
N SER A 83 7.74 -1.52 8.65
CA SER A 83 7.25 -2.74 7.99
C SER A 83 6.61 -2.44 6.62
N SER A 84 5.82 -1.37 6.55
CA SER A 84 5.19 -0.91 5.32
C SER A 84 6.22 -0.45 4.28
N PHE A 85 7.24 0.30 4.72
CA PHE A 85 8.35 0.73 3.87
C PHE A 85 9.18 -0.43 3.32
N VAL A 86 9.55 -1.40 4.18
CA VAL A 86 10.30 -2.59 3.75
C VAL A 86 9.50 -3.40 2.73
N THR A 87 8.19 -3.55 2.94
CA THR A 87 7.31 -4.24 2.00
C THR A 87 7.27 -3.53 0.65
N LEU A 88 7.12 -2.20 0.64
CA LEU A 88 7.19 -1.40 -0.58
C LEU A 88 8.52 -1.59 -1.30
N LEU A 89 9.64 -1.47 -0.57
CA LEU A 89 10.97 -1.63 -1.12
C LEU A 89 11.16 -3.02 -1.74
N TRP A 90 10.69 -4.06 -1.08
CA TRP A 90 10.76 -5.43 -1.59
C TRP A 90 10.02 -5.57 -2.93
N TYR A 91 8.83 -4.98 -3.07
CA TYR A 91 8.10 -4.98 -4.35
C TYR A 91 8.78 -4.15 -5.43
N VAL A 92 9.43 -3.04 -5.09
CA VAL A 92 10.25 -2.26 -6.03
C VAL A 92 11.42 -3.10 -6.52
N ILE A 93 12.17 -3.73 -5.62
CA ILE A 93 13.28 -4.61 -5.99
C ILE A 93 12.78 -5.77 -6.86
N ARG A 94 11.67 -6.41 -6.48
CA ARG A 94 11.04 -7.48 -7.25
C ARG A 94 10.63 -7.02 -8.65
N PHE A 95 10.10 -5.81 -8.80
CA PHE A 95 9.75 -5.24 -10.10
C PHE A 95 10.98 -5.09 -10.99
N PHE A 96 12.04 -4.46 -10.47
CA PHE A 96 13.30 -4.28 -11.22
C PHE A 96 14.06 -5.58 -11.46
N ALA A 97 13.99 -6.55 -10.54
CA ALA A 97 14.64 -7.85 -10.69
C ALA A 97 13.84 -8.81 -11.59
N GLY A 98 12.52 -8.67 -11.61
CA GLY A 98 11.60 -9.40 -12.50
C GLY A 98 11.77 -8.96 -13.94
N GLY A 99 11.86 -7.65 -14.21
CA GLY A 99 12.11 -7.12 -15.56
C GLY A 99 13.51 -7.44 -16.14
N ARG A 100 14.36 -8.19 -15.41
CA ARG A 100 15.63 -8.74 -15.93
C ARG A 100 15.56 -10.23 -16.27
N ARG A 101 14.43 -10.90 -16.01
CA ARG A 101 14.23 -12.34 -16.24
C ARG A 101 13.25 -12.62 -17.39
N ASP A 102 12.84 -11.57 -18.09
CA ASP A 102 12.07 -11.57 -19.32
C ASP A 102 13.00 -11.14 -20.46
#